data_AF-A0A948P2E3-F1
#
_entry.id   AF-A0A948P2E3-F1
#
_cell.length_a   1.000
_cell.length_b   1.000
_cell.length_c   1.000
_cell.angle_alpha   90.00
_cell.angle_beta   90.00
_cell.angle_gamma   90.00
#
_symmetry.space_group_name_H-M   'P 1'
#
loop_
_entity.id
_entity.type
_entity.pdbx_description
1 polymer ?
#
loop_
_entity_poly.entity_id
_entity_poly.type
_entity_poly.pdbx_seq_one_letter_code
_entity_poly.pdbx_strand_id
1 'polypeptide(L)'
;MTTTAHASNLAPNPQFRRDNWIDLCGSWGFAHDDSDIGISANWWQHPEVFDRKIVVPFPPESELSGLRETGFHPVIWYRRTFEAPEMQTGERLLLNFGAVDYAATVWVNGQCVGAHEGGHVPFSLDVTHALVSGEQVLVVRAEDQPEDVRFPRGKQDWLEAPHSIWYHRTSGIWQPVWLSVVPTLHITDIHLVPDLTRARVRCEIRLNTVPKSATNLTIRLSAKGKPIAEQTVMLAEAELGFDIAVPQLENGVHRDYLLWTPEKPNLVDVEVVLNGERPDRVQSYLGLRSVGVGAKRFLLNGLPYYLRMVLGQNYWPQSHLAAPSPDALRREVELIKQMGFNGVRIHQKIEDPRFLYWCDMLGLLVWEEMPSAYGFCNSAIERLSKEWMAAIRRDKSHPCIVAWVPLNESWGVSQIADRPDQEHYARALYHLTKALDTSRPVISNDGWELVESDIWSIHDYAPDGAGLTSRFHEPEDIENMLTGMGPARRRLVLGGRALGDAPVMLTEFGGLSYMPKQGEKWHGYSTVADPQDFEARLRDIFSAIAAMPHVAGYCYTQVTDTEQEVNGLLTEHREPKLPFETLQDIISMPAASVPHEQIDNARRKARQAAEDPSPID
;
A
#
# COMPACT_ATOMS: atom_id res chain seq x y z
N MET A 1 17.56 14.01 -12.07
CA MET A 1 18.87 13.59 -11.51
C MET A 1 19.08 12.12 -11.86
N THR A 2 20.33 11.74 -12.14
CA THR A 2 20.72 10.37 -12.52
C THR A 2 20.41 9.36 -11.42
N THR A 3 19.83 8.24 -11.84
CA THR A 3 19.55 7.01 -11.11
C THR A 3 20.80 6.42 -10.45
N THR A 4 21.07 6.81 -9.20
CA THR A 4 21.79 6.01 -8.18
C THR A 4 21.54 6.63 -6.80
N ALA A 5 20.28 6.77 -6.40
CA ALA A 5 19.98 6.83 -4.98
C ALA A 5 20.06 5.39 -4.46
N HIS A 6 21.05 5.07 -3.64
CA HIS A 6 21.01 3.86 -2.82
C HIS A 6 19.73 3.92 -1.95
N ALA A 7 18.98 2.81 -1.83
CA ALA A 7 17.70 2.84 -1.11
C ALA A 7 17.88 3.23 0.37
N SER A 8 19.09 3.08 0.91
CA SER A 8 19.47 3.54 2.25
C SER A 8 19.36 5.06 2.47
N ASN A 9 19.36 5.88 1.41
CA ASN A 9 19.19 7.34 1.50
C ASN A 9 17.80 7.82 1.06
N LEU A 10 16.86 6.90 0.86
CA LEU A 10 15.49 7.24 0.46
C LEU A 10 14.73 7.80 1.67
N ALA A 11 14.19 9.02 1.53
CA ALA A 11 13.39 9.65 2.57
C ALA A 11 12.19 8.76 2.95
N PRO A 12 11.73 8.78 4.23
CA PRO A 12 10.58 7.97 4.67
C PRO A 12 9.29 8.19 3.86
N ASN A 13 9.07 9.40 3.34
CA ASN A 13 8.02 9.69 2.37
C ASN A 13 8.62 10.27 1.06
N PRO A 14 8.90 9.41 0.05
CA PRO A 14 9.50 9.87 -1.21
C PRO A 14 8.61 10.76 -2.06
N GLN A 15 7.28 10.66 -1.94
CA GLN A 15 6.32 11.49 -2.69
C GLN A 15 6.23 12.91 -2.11
N PHE A 16 6.73 13.13 -0.89
CA PHE A 16 6.71 14.41 -0.20
C PHE A 16 8.06 14.66 0.49
N ARG A 17 9.10 14.90 -0.32
CA ARG A 17 10.48 14.98 0.15
C ARG A 17 10.92 16.41 0.43
N ARG A 18 11.55 16.60 1.58
CA ARG A 18 12.45 17.73 1.89
C ARG A 18 13.87 17.19 2.07
N ASP A 19 14.87 17.99 1.73
CA ASP A 19 16.27 17.53 1.75
C ASP A 19 16.82 17.32 3.18
N ASN A 20 16.27 18.01 4.18
CA ASN A 20 16.85 18.10 5.53
C ASN A 20 16.07 17.29 6.59
N TRP A 21 15.81 16.00 6.33
CA TRP A 21 15.24 15.11 7.35
C TRP A 21 16.35 14.41 8.15
N ILE A 22 16.05 14.06 9.40
CA ILE A 22 17.01 13.42 10.31
C ILE A 22 16.40 12.13 10.84
N ASP A 23 17.07 11.01 10.61
CA ASP A 23 16.62 9.71 11.08
C ASP A 23 16.69 9.58 12.61
N LEU A 24 15.60 9.13 13.22
CA LEU A 24 15.52 8.75 14.63
C LEU A 24 15.33 7.25 14.83
N CYS A 25 15.47 6.41 13.79
CA CYS A 25 15.51 4.96 13.92
C CYS A 25 16.82 4.49 14.59
N GLY A 26 16.87 3.22 15.01
CA GLY A 26 18.01 2.62 15.72
C GLY A 26 17.68 2.28 17.17
N SER A 27 18.67 2.29 18.06
CA SER A 27 18.50 1.85 19.45
C SER A 27 17.78 2.89 20.31
N TRP A 28 16.73 2.46 21.01
CA TRP A 28 15.97 3.24 22.00
C TRP A 28 15.95 2.47 23.32
N GLY A 29 15.74 3.18 24.44
CA GLY A 29 15.35 2.58 25.71
C GLY A 29 13.90 2.12 25.67
N PHE A 30 13.56 1.07 26.41
CA PHE A 30 12.26 0.40 26.31
C PHE A 30 11.78 -0.15 27.66
N ALA A 31 10.47 -0.16 27.88
CA ALA A 31 9.80 -0.76 29.04
C ALA A 31 8.37 -1.20 28.69
N HIS A 32 7.85 -2.22 29.38
CA HIS A 32 6.43 -2.59 29.34
C HIS A 32 5.73 -2.04 30.58
N ASP A 33 4.44 -1.74 30.46
CA ASP A 33 3.62 -1.18 31.53
C ASP A 33 2.30 -1.95 31.66
N ASP A 34 2.41 -3.26 31.94
CA ASP A 34 1.24 -4.17 31.99
C ASP A 34 0.21 -3.80 33.07
N SER A 35 0.60 -2.98 34.06
CA SER A 35 -0.30 -2.47 35.11
C SER A 35 -0.85 -1.07 34.81
N ASP A 36 -0.50 -0.48 33.67
CA ASP A 36 -0.86 0.88 33.23
C ASP A 36 -0.65 1.95 34.31
N ILE A 37 0.50 1.92 34.98
CA ILE A 37 0.84 2.87 36.04
C ILE A 37 1.70 4.03 35.53
N GLY A 38 2.30 3.89 34.35
CA GLY A 38 3.33 4.80 33.85
C GLY A 38 2.86 6.25 33.72
N ILE A 39 1.57 6.46 33.43
CA ILE A 39 0.99 7.80 33.44
C ILE A 39 0.95 8.38 34.86
N SER A 40 0.40 7.63 35.82
CA SER A 40 0.28 8.07 37.22
C SER A 40 1.64 8.24 37.90
N ALA A 41 2.64 7.46 37.50
CA ALA A 41 4.00 7.48 38.00
C ALA A 41 4.94 8.40 37.18
N ASN A 42 4.43 9.10 36.17
CA ASN A 42 5.19 10.03 35.32
C ASN A 42 6.44 9.42 34.65
N TRP A 43 6.35 8.20 34.12
CA TRP A 43 7.50 7.46 33.55
C TRP A 43 8.31 8.25 32.51
N TRP A 44 7.70 9.22 31.82
CA TRP A 44 8.39 10.12 30.89
C TRP A 44 9.47 11.01 31.55
N GLN A 45 9.54 11.08 32.88
CA GLN A 45 10.55 11.81 33.65
C GLN A 45 11.62 10.88 34.25
N HIS A 46 11.44 9.56 34.16
CA HIS A 46 12.20 8.56 34.90
C HIS A 46 13.03 7.68 33.94
N PRO A 47 14.26 8.11 33.55
CA PRO A 47 15.09 7.35 32.61
C PRO A 47 15.42 5.93 33.09
N GLU A 48 15.43 5.69 34.40
CA GLU A 48 15.69 4.40 35.04
C GLU A 48 14.63 3.33 34.75
N VAL A 49 13.42 3.73 34.34
CA VAL A 49 12.34 2.82 33.95
C VAL A 49 12.69 2.07 32.66
N PHE A 50 13.45 2.69 31.77
CA PHE A 50 13.79 2.15 30.45
C PHE A 50 15.03 1.26 30.54
N ASP A 51 14.90 0.16 31.27
CA ASP A 51 15.97 -0.78 31.61
C ASP A 51 16.39 -1.71 30.46
N ARG A 52 15.60 -1.73 29.37
CA ARG A 52 15.85 -2.52 28.17
C ARG A 52 16.14 -1.64 26.96
N LYS A 53 16.61 -2.27 25.89
CA LYS A 53 16.85 -1.61 24.60
C LYS A 53 16.09 -2.30 23.48
N ILE A 54 15.51 -1.50 22.58
CA ILE A 54 14.83 -1.95 21.37
C ILE A 54 15.41 -1.26 20.14
N VAL A 55 15.40 -1.92 18.99
CA VAL A 55 15.74 -1.33 17.69
C VAL A 55 14.47 -0.87 16.98
N VAL A 56 14.25 0.44 16.92
CA VAL A 56 13.17 1.07 16.15
C VAL A 56 13.56 1.12 14.66
N PRO A 57 12.66 0.81 13.71
CA PRO A 57 11.22 0.65 13.88
C PRO A 57 10.78 -0.82 13.85
N PHE A 58 11.52 -1.74 14.47
CA PHE A 58 11.06 -3.12 14.56
C PHE A 58 10.16 -3.30 15.79
N PRO A 59 9.01 -3.98 15.65
CA PRO A 59 8.08 -4.18 16.75
C PRO A 59 8.69 -5.11 17.81
N PRO A 60 8.36 -4.95 19.10
CA PRO A 60 8.98 -5.70 20.20
C PRO A 60 8.84 -7.22 20.03
N GLU A 61 7.79 -7.70 19.38
CA GLU A 61 7.54 -9.10 19.09
C GLU A 61 8.58 -9.72 18.13
N SER A 62 9.23 -8.91 17.29
CA SER A 62 10.08 -9.42 16.22
C SER A 62 11.53 -9.67 16.66
N GLU A 63 12.25 -10.51 15.90
CA GLU A 63 13.67 -10.79 16.14
C GLU A 63 14.56 -9.54 15.93
N LEU A 64 14.33 -8.78 14.86
CA LEU A 64 15.14 -7.60 14.53
C LEU A 64 15.03 -6.45 15.54
N SER A 65 14.02 -6.46 16.41
CA SER A 65 13.90 -5.51 17.52
C SER A 65 14.98 -5.71 18.59
N GLY A 66 15.57 -6.91 18.64
CA GLY A 66 16.49 -7.35 19.68
C GLY A 66 15.79 -7.86 20.96
N LEU A 67 14.46 -7.86 21.00
CA LEU A 67 13.67 -8.27 22.17
C LEU A 67 12.96 -9.61 21.99
N ARG A 68 12.22 -9.79 20.87
CA ARG A 68 11.39 -10.97 20.59
C ARG A 68 10.34 -11.23 21.69
N GLU A 69 9.72 -10.17 22.17
CA GLU A 69 8.70 -10.20 23.24
C GLU A 69 7.33 -10.52 22.65
N THR A 70 7.03 -11.81 22.55
CA THR A 70 5.78 -12.33 21.97
C THR A 70 4.65 -12.48 23.00
N GLY A 71 4.79 -11.91 24.20
CA GLY A 71 3.74 -11.83 25.22
C GLY A 71 2.83 -10.60 25.03
N PHE A 72 1.62 -10.64 25.60
CA PHE A 72 0.70 -9.50 25.54
C PHE A 72 1.17 -8.37 26.46
N HIS A 73 1.57 -7.26 25.86
CA HIS A 73 1.99 -6.04 26.55
C HIS A 73 1.15 -4.86 26.04
N PRO A 74 -0.04 -4.61 26.60
CA PRO A 74 -0.97 -3.63 26.04
C PRO A 74 -0.46 -2.19 26.06
N VAL A 75 0.51 -1.90 26.94
CA VAL A 75 1.13 -0.58 27.07
C VAL A 75 2.64 -0.77 27.07
N ILE A 76 3.31 -0.10 26.14
CA ILE A 76 4.77 -0.10 26.02
C ILE A 76 5.31 1.31 25.89
N TRP A 77 6.52 1.51 26.37
CA TRP A 77 7.16 2.82 26.44
C TRP A 77 8.53 2.79 25.79
N TYR A 78 8.84 3.86 25.06
CA TYR A 78 10.10 4.07 24.37
C TYR A 78 10.75 5.36 24.85
N ARG A 79 12.08 5.38 24.95
CA ARG A 79 12.85 6.58 25.27
C ARG A 79 14.06 6.71 24.36
N ARG A 80 14.29 7.91 23.83
CA ARG A 80 15.48 8.24 23.05
C ARG A 80 15.97 9.64 23.36
N THR A 81 17.26 9.86 23.22
CA THR A 81 17.82 11.21 23.17
C THR A 81 18.23 11.59 21.76
N PHE A 82 18.19 12.88 21.45
CA PHE A 82 18.62 13.41 20.16
C PHE A 82 19.16 14.83 20.31
N GLU A 83 20.01 15.24 19.37
CA GLU A 83 20.42 16.64 19.25
C GLU A 83 19.43 17.38 18.35
N ALA A 84 18.93 18.53 18.81
CA ALA A 84 18.11 19.38 17.96
C ALA A 84 18.97 19.93 16.82
N PRO A 85 18.50 19.89 15.55
CA PRO A 85 19.23 20.51 14.46
C PRO A 85 19.35 22.02 14.66
N GLU A 86 20.35 22.63 14.02
CA GLU A 86 20.42 24.09 13.93
C GLU A 86 19.16 24.62 13.25
N MET A 87 18.42 25.46 13.97
CA MET A 87 17.23 26.12 13.46
C MET A 87 17.41 27.63 13.46
N GLN A 88 16.81 28.27 12.47
CA GLN A 88 16.79 29.72 12.34
C GLN A 88 15.46 30.28 12.82
N THR A 89 15.43 31.58 13.13
CA THR A 89 14.20 32.27 13.48
C THR A 89 13.16 32.08 12.38
N GLY A 90 11.94 31.67 12.77
CA GLY A 90 10.85 31.41 11.84
C GLY A 90 10.75 29.96 11.37
N GLU A 91 11.59 29.06 11.85
CA GLU A 91 11.49 27.62 11.61
C GLU A 91 10.82 26.86 12.75
N ARG A 92 10.35 25.66 12.41
CA ARG A 92 9.73 24.68 13.31
C ARG A 92 10.40 23.33 13.15
N LEU A 93 10.46 22.56 14.22
CA LEU A 93 10.87 21.17 14.22
C LEU A 93 9.63 20.28 14.30
N LEU A 94 9.40 19.50 13.24
CA LEU A 94 8.38 18.46 13.24
C LEU A 94 9.00 17.12 13.60
N LEU A 95 8.40 16.42 14.54
CA LEU A 95 8.65 15.01 14.83
C LEU A 95 7.61 14.18 14.09
N ASN A 96 8.06 13.23 13.26
CA ASN A 96 7.21 12.44 12.38
C ASN A 96 7.34 10.96 12.71
N PHE A 97 6.22 10.26 12.68
CA PHE A 97 6.13 8.81 12.82
C PHE A 97 5.46 8.24 11.57
N GLY A 98 6.05 7.20 10.98
CA GLY A 98 5.45 6.51 9.83
C GLY A 98 4.18 5.73 10.22
N ALA A 99 4.23 5.05 11.37
CA ALA A 99 3.14 4.26 11.94
C ALA A 99 3.53 3.82 13.36
N VAL A 100 2.54 3.81 14.27
CA VAL A 100 2.67 3.28 15.63
C VAL A 100 1.40 2.49 15.95
N ASP A 101 1.50 1.18 16.15
CA ASP A 101 0.34 0.34 16.43
C ASP A 101 0.05 0.29 17.95
N TYR A 102 -1.10 0.72 18.46
CA TYR A 102 -2.21 1.37 17.76
C TYR A 102 -2.39 2.86 18.11
N ALA A 103 -2.24 3.23 19.39
CA ALA A 103 -2.33 4.60 19.84
C ALA A 103 -0.99 5.06 20.44
N ALA A 104 -0.65 6.33 20.25
CA ALA A 104 0.61 6.90 20.72
C ALA A 104 0.38 8.19 21.50
N THR A 105 1.09 8.37 22.62
CA THR A 105 1.25 9.67 23.28
C THR A 105 2.73 10.00 23.35
N VAL A 106 3.10 11.25 23.05
CA VAL A 106 4.49 11.64 22.86
C VAL A 106 4.86 12.80 23.78
N TRP A 107 6.03 12.69 24.41
CA TRP A 107 6.63 13.73 25.23
C TRP A 107 8.01 14.11 24.72
N VAL A 108 8.30 15.40 24.75
CA VAL A 108 9.65 15.94 24.54
C VAL A 108 10.05 16.76 25.76
N ASN A 109 11.19 16.42 26.36
CA ASN A 109 11.70 17.04 27.59
C ASN A 109 10.66 17.09 28.72
N GLY A 110 9.86 16.03 28.83
CA GLY A 110 8.80 15.85 29.81
C GLY A 110 7.52 16.65 29.55
N GLN A 111 7.44 17.41 28.46
CA GLN A 111 6.21 18.06 28.01
C GLN A 111 5.46 17.18 27.02
N CYS A 112 4.16 16.96 27.24
CA CYS A 112 3.32 16.23 26.28
C CYS A 112 3.13 17.10 25.02
N VAL A 113 3.58 16.60 23.87
CA VAL A 113 3.56 17.33 22.59
C VAL A 113 2.43 16.87 21.66
N GLY A 114 1.77 15.76 21.97
CA GLY A 114 0.60 15.29 21.23
C GLY A 114 0.34 13.80 21.35
N ALA A 115 -0.72 13.36 20.67
CA ALA A 115 -1.15 11.97 20.61
C ALA A 115 -1.71 11.61 19.23
N HIS A 116 -1.73 10.32 18.91
CA HIS A 116 -2.29 9.74 17.69
C HIS A 116 -3.05 8.46 18.00
N GLU A 117 -4.09 8.17 17.21
CA GLU A 117 -4.84 6.91 17.23
C GLU A 117 -5.02 6.47 15.77
N GLY A 118 -4.43 5.31 15.44
CA GLY A 118 -4.29 4.75 14.09
C GLY A 118 -2.98 3.97 13.96
N GLY A 119 -3.05 2.70 13.54
CA GLY A 119 -1.91 1.79 13.55
C GLY A 119 -1.09 1.78 12.26
N HIS A 120 -1.62 2.28 11.15
CA HIS A 120 -1.09 2.09 9.80
C HIS A 120 -0.85 3.38 9.01
N VAL A 121 -1.15 4.54 9.60
CA VAL A 121 -1.01 5.85 8.94
C VAL A 121 -0.06 6.78 9.72
N PRO A 122 0.63 7.71 9.02
CA PRO A 122 1.61 8.57 9.67
C PRO A 122 0.97 9.73 10.43
N PHE A 123 1.74 10.30 11.35
CA PHE A 123 1.41 11.56 12.02
C PHE A 123 2.66 12.40 12.33
N SER A 124 2.44 13.70 12.48
CA SER A 124 3.49 14.70 12.72
C SER A 124 3.11 15.62 13.87
N LEU A 125 4.07 15.97 14.72
CA LEU A 125 3.91 16.86 15.87
C LEU A 125 4.92 18.00 15.82
N ASP A 126 4.48 19.25 15.98
CA ASP A 126 5.38 20.40 16.15
C ASP A 126 5.94 20.42 17.57
N VAL A 127 7.21 20.08 17.72
CA VAL A 127 7.90 19.96 19.01
C VAL A 127 8.74 21.17 19.36
N THR A 128 8.72 22.22 18.52
CA THR A 128 9.58 23.41 18.65
C THR A 128 9.49 24.05 20.02
N HIS A 129 8.28 24.12 20.58
CA HIS A 129 8.00 24.75 21.86
C HIS A 129 8.52 23.98 23.08
N ALA A 130 8.80 22.68 22.91
CA ALA A 130 9.25 21.78 23.98
C ALA A 130 10.77 21.63 24.02
N LEU A 131 11.51 22.24 23.09
CA LEU A 131 12.96 22.14 23.01
C LEU A 131 13.64 22.88 24.17
N VAL A 132 14.74 22.30 24.65
CA VAL A 132 15.61 22.88 25.68
C VAL A 132 17.02 23.12 25.14
N SER A 133 17.87 23.76 25.92
CA SER A 133 19.29 23.87 25.58
C SER A 133 19.99 22.51 25.74
N GLY A 134 20.74 22.09 24.73
CA GLY A 134 21.53 20.85 24.75
C GLY A 134 20.79 19.64 24.17
N GLU A 135 20.99 18.48 24.79
CA GLU A 135 20.36 17.22 24.37
C GLU A 135 18.85 17.24 24.66
N GLN A 136 18.07 16.68 23.73
CA GLN A 136 16.62 16.55 23.86
C GLN A 136 16.27 15.11 24.27
N VAL A 137 15.22 14.95 25.08
CA VAL A 137 14.69 13.65 25.48
C VAL A 137 13.32 13.45 24.86
N LEU A 138 13.16 12.39 24.07
CA LEU A 138 11.92 11.91 23.49
C LEU A 138 11.42 10.69 24.27
N VAL A 139 10.16 10.71 24.69
CA VAL A 139 9.47 9.56 25.25
C VAL A 139 8.18 9.32 24.49
N VAL A 140 7.89 8.06 24.17
CA VAL A 140 6.67 7.65 23.48
C VAL A 140 6.02 6.53 24.28
N ARG A 141 4.74 6.67 24.57
CA ARG A 141 3.89 5.58 25.07
C ARG A 141 3.07 5.08 23.89
N ALA A 142 3.09 3.78 23.65
CA ALA A 142 2.21 3.12 22.69
C ALA A 142 1.23 2.21 23.42
N GLU A 143 -0.01 2.17 22.93
CA GLU A 143 -1.09 1.32 23.42
C GLU A 143 -1.66 0.50 22.27
N ASP A 144 -1.75 -0.80 22.48
CA ASP A 144 -2.48 -1.71 21.61
C ASP A 144 -3.18 -2.75 22.48
N GLN A 145 -4.47 -2.97 22.28
CA GLN A 145 -5.24 -3.94 23.07
C GLN A 145 -5.23 -5.28 22.32
N PRO A 146 -4.41 -6.27 22.73
CA PRO A 146 -4.10 -7.41 21.87
C PRO A 146 -5.32 -8.27 21.53
N GLU A 147 -6.29 -8.36 22.44
CA GLU A 147 -7.50 -9.18 22.27
C GLU A 147 -8.67 -8.38 21.64
N ASP A 148 -8.56 -7.06 21.49
CA ASP A 148 -9.66 -6.25 21.01
C ASP A 148 -9.76 -6.29 19.47
N VAL A 149 -10.62 -7.16 18.99
CA VAL A 149 -10.90 -7.37 17.57
C VAL A 149 -11.64 -6.22 16.89
N ARG A 150 -11.94 -5.11 17.59
CA ARG A 150 -12.57 -3.90 17.03
C ARG A 150 -11.57 -2.89 16.47
N PHE A 151 -10.27 -3.13 16.66
CA PHE A 151 -9.22 -2.34 16.02
C PHE A 151 -8.97 -2.80 14.59
N PRO A 152 -8.72 -1.89 13.63
CA PRO A 152 -8.23 -2.25 12.30
C PRO A 152 -6.83 -2.85 12.44
N ARG A 153 -6.74 -4.17 12.36
CA ARG A 153 -5.47 -4.90 12.60
C ARG A 153 -5.04 -5.76 11.42
N GLY A 154 -5.92 -5.94 10.43
CA GLY A 154 -5.64 -6.82 9.30
C GLY A 154 -5.25 -8.20 9.79
N LYS A 155 -4.31 -8.88 9.14
CA LYS A 155 -3.97 -10.27 9.46
C LYS A 155 -3.23 -10.50 10.79
N GLN A 156 -3.07 -9.50 11.64
CA GLN A 156 -2.48 -9.66 12.97
C GLN A 156 -3.42 -10.46 13.90
N ASP A 157 -2.88 -11.47 14.57
CA ASP A 157 -3.64 -12.34 15.47
C ASP A 157 -4.06 -11.62 16.76
N TRP A 158 -5.21 -12.00 17.31
CA TRP A 158 -5.71 -11.57 18.63
C TRP A 158 -5.45 -12.59 19.72
N LEU A 159 -4.92 -13.76 19.36
CA LEU A 159 -4.42 -14.77 20.29
C LEU A 159 -2.92 -14.59 20.50
N GLU A 160 -2.40 -15.23 21.55
CA GLU A 160 -0.98 -15.14 21.91
C GLU A 160 -0.07 -15.73 20.81
N ALA A 161 -0.52 -16.81 20.17
CA ALA A 161 0.20 -17.51 19.11
C ALA A 161 -0.61 -17.54 17.80
N PRO A 162 0.06 -17.43 16.64
CA PRO A 162 -0.57 -17.52 15.32
C PRO A 162 -1.45 -18.76 15.15
N HIS A 163 -2.64 -18.54 14.61
CA HIS A 163 -3.60 -19.58 14.27
C HIS A 163 -4.28 -19.33 12.91
N SER A 164 -4.69 -20.40 12.24
CA SER A 164 -5.41 -20.32 10.97
C SER A 164 -4.68 -19.46 9.93
N ILE A 165 -5.26 -18.33 9.53
CA ILE A 165 -4.72 -17.40 8.53
C ILE A 165 -4.21 -16.10 9.17
N TRP A 166 -4.04 -16.11 10.50
CA TRP A 166 -3.62 -14.95 11.30
C TRP A 166 -2.17 -15.09 11.74
N TYR A 167 -1.43 -13.99 11.67
CA TYR A 167 0.02 -13.94 11.83
C TYR A 167 0.46 -13.27 13.13
N HIS A 168 1.74 -13.35 13.45
CA HIS A 168 2.30 -12.67 14.61
C HIS A 168 2.00 -11.17 14.62
N ARG A 169 1.47 -10.65 15.74
CA ARG A 169 1.19 -9.21 15.89
C ARG A 169 2.44 -8.32 15.84
N THR A 170 2.19 -7.03 15.68
CA THR A 170 3.14 -5.93 15.62
C THR A 170 2.60 -4.82 16.53
N SER A 171 3.25 -4.59 17.67
CA SER A 171 2.87 -3.48 18.57
C SER A 171 3.87 -2.33 18.46
N GLY A 172 3.43 -1.12 18.80
CA GLY A 172 4.27 0.06 18.90
C GLY A 172 4.85 0.54 17.56
N ILE A 173 6.05 1.09 17.61
CA ILE A 173 6.64 1.77 16.45
C ILE A 173 7.13 0.75 15.42
N TRP A 174 6.42 0.61 14.29
CA TRP A 174 6.74 -0.37 13.23
C TRP A 174 7.11 0.25 11.88
N GLN A 175 7.05 1.57 11.75
CA GLN A 175 7.61 2.34 10.62
C GLN A 175 8.54 3.47 11.10
N PRO A 176 9.38 4.06 10.21
CA PRO A 176 10.42 4.99 10.63
C PRO A 176 9.95 6.18 11.47
N VAL A 177 10.86 6.71 12.30
CA VAL A 177 10.69 7.96 13.05
C VAL A 177 11.75 8.95 12.57
N TRP A 178 11.37 10.18 12.27
CA TRP A 178 12.32 11.18 11.78
C TRP A 178 11.93 12.62 12.13
N LEU A 179 12.91 13.50 12.15
CA LEU A 179 12.71 14.95 12.30
C LEU A 179 12.66 15.65 10.94
N SER A 180 11.95 16.77 10.87
CA SER A 180 11.96 17.67 9.73
C SER A 180 11.95 19.12 10.19
N VAL A 181 12.89 19.92 9.67
CA VAL A 181 12.89 21.37 9.86
C VAL A 181 12.05 22.01 8.76
N VAL A 182 11.06 22.80 9.13
CA VAL A 182 10.14 23.47 8.20
C VAL A 182 9.97 24.94 8.55
N PRO A 183 9.65 25.81 7.58
CA PRO A 183 9.25 27.18 7.90
C PRO A 183 7.94 27.22 8.70
N THR A 184 7.68 28.33 9.41
CA THR A 184 6.44 28.52 10.20
C THR A 184 5.18 28.34 9.36
N LEU A 185 5.18 28.86 8.14
CA LEU A 185 4.18 28.57 7.12
C LEU A 185 4.78 27.56 6.16
N HIS A 186 4.22 26.36 6.09
CA HIS A 186 4.75 25.28 5.28
C HIS A 186 3.63 24.46 4.66
N ILE A 187 4.00 23.73 3.61
CA ILE A 187 3.14 22.79 2.92
C ILE A 187 3.00 21.54 3.79
N THR A 188 1.78 21.02 3.89
CA THR A 188 1.45 19.79 4.63
C THR A 188 1.04 18.67 3.70
N ASP A 189 0.34 18.99 2.61
CA ASP A 189 -0.08 18.02 1.60
C ASP A 189 0.10 18.58 0.18
N ILE A 190 0.49 17.70 -0.75
CA ILE A 190 0.48 17.94 -2.20
C ILE A 190 -0.19 16.74 -2.85
N HIS A 191 -1.24 16.97 -3.63
CA HIS A 191 -1.83 15.93 -4.47
C HIS A 191 -1.83 16.34 -5.93
N LEU A 192 -1.47 15.37 -6.77
CA LEU A 192 -1.26 15.55 -8.20
C LEU A 192 -2.10 14.53 -8.95
N VAL A 193 -3.20 14.98 -9.57
CA VAL A 193 -4.13 14.11 -10.29
C VAL A 193 -4.10 14.46 -11.78
N PRO A 194 -3.53 13.59 -12.64
CA PRO A 194 -3.49 13.84 -14.08
C PRO A 194 -4.88 13.69 -14.71
N ASP A 195 -5.20 14.61 -15.62
CA ASP A 195 -6.37 14.56 -16.50
C ASP A 195 -5.88 14.54 -17.95
N LEU A 196 -5.69 13.32 -18.46
CA LEU A 196 -5.17 13.11 -19.81
C LEU A 196 -6.13 13.62 -20.89
N THR A 197 -7.43 13.70 -20.62
CA THR A 197 -8.44 14.14 -21.60
C THR A 197 -8.43 15.63 -21.82
N ARG A 198 -7.99 16.40 -20.81
CA ARG A 198 -7.87 17.86 -20.86
C ARG A 198 -6.43 18.34 -20.83
N ALA A 199 -5.47 17.43 -21.06
CA ALA A 199 -4.04 17.73 -21.11
C ALA A 199 -3.56 18.59 -19.91
N ARG A 200 -3.95 18.22 -18.68
CA ARG A 200 -3.65 18.99 -17.46
C ARG A 200 -3.34 18.09 -16.27
N VAL A 201 -2.77 18.70 -15.23
CA VAL A 201 -2.62 18.11 -13.89
C VAL A 201 -3.39 18.97 -12.91
N ARG A 202 -4.33 18.36 -12.17
CA ARG A 202 -4.97 18.98 -11.02
C ARG A 202 -4.01 18.93 -9.83
N CYS A 203 -3.70 20.08 -9.27
CA CYS A 203 -2.88 20.23 -8.08
C CYS A 203 -3.76 20.63 -6.91
N GLU A 204 -3.67 19.90 -5.81
CA GLU A 204 -4.31 20.25 -4.54
C GLU A 204 -3.21 20.45 -3.51
N ILE A 205 -3.15 21.64 -2.93
CA ILE A 205 -2.13 22.03 -1.95
C ILE A 205 -2.80 22.36 -0.63
N ARG A 206 -2.22 21.87 0.47
CA ARG A 206 -2.61 22.24 1.83
C ARG A 206 -1.43 22.84 2.58
N LEU A 207 -1.68 23.94 3.29
CA LEU A 207 -0.76 24.58 4.21
C LEU A 207 -1.13 24.22 5.65
N ASN A 208 -0.16 24.31 6.56
CA ASN A 208 -0.40 24.08 7.98
C ASN A 208 -1.38 25.08 8.61
N THR A 209 -1.54 26.27 8.00
CA THR A 209 -2.48 27.30 8.45
C THR A 209 -2.79 28.29 7.32
N VAL A 210 -3.80 29.13 7.52
CA VAL A 210 -4.13 30.23 6.60
C VAL A 210 -2.98 31.26 6.62
N PRO A 211 -2.45 31.67 5.45
CA PRO A 211 -1.36 32.62 5.40
C PRO A 211 -1.82 34.01 5.87
N LYS A 212 -1.01 34.69 6.70
CA LYS A 212 -1.32 36.05 7.21
C LYS A 212 -1.45 37.10 6.11
N SER A 213 -0.74 36.88 5.02
CA SER A 213 -0.78 37.69 3.80
C SER A 213 -0.70 36.75 2.61
N ALA A 214 -1.38 37.09 1.53
CA ALA A 214 -1.34 36.28 0.32
C ALA A 214 0.11 36.03 -0.13
N THR A 215 0.45 34.77 -0.39
CA THR A 215 1.80 34.36 -0.78
C THR A 215 1.81 33.59 -2.08
N ASN A 216 2.93 33.62 -2.79
CA ASN A 216 3.07 32.91 -4.05
C ASN A 216 3.56 31.48 -3.81
N LEU A 217 2.94 30.54 -4.51
CA LEU A 217 3.43 29.18 -4.65
C LEU A 217 3.75 28.93 -6.11
N THR A 218 4.96 28.46 -6.36
CA THR A 218 5.42 28.06 -7.70
C THR A 218 5.53 26.55 -7.74
N ILE A 219 4.97 25.94 -8.77
CA ILE A 219 5.08 24.51 -9.05
C ILE A 219 5.69 24.32 -10.44
N ARG A 220 6.70 23.44 -10.51
CA ARG A 220 7.43 23.11 -11.73
C ARG A 220 7.30 21.63 -12.02
N LEU A 221 6.95 21.30 -13.26
CA LEU A 221 6.90 19.93 -13.77
C LEU A 221 8.06 19.74 -14.75
N SER A 222 8.84 18.68 -14.57
CA SER A 222 9.94 18.33 -15.47
C SER A 222 9.89 16.87 -15.88
N ALA A 223 10.06 16.58 -17.17
CA ALA A 223 10.18 15.22 -17.68
C ALA A 223 11.58 15.01 -18.26
N LYS A 224 12.28 13.97 -17.81
CA LYS A 224 13.66 13.64 -18.26
C LYS A 224 14.61 14.84 -18.16
N GLY A 225 14.49 15.60 -17.06
CA GLY A 225 15.31 16.79 -16.79
C GLY A 225 14.97 18.03 -17.63
N LYS A 226 13.89 18.00 -18.44
CA LYS A 226 13.42 19.15 -19.20
C LYS A 226 12.13 19.69 -18.59
N PRO A 227 12.01 21.01 -18.34
CA PRO A 227 10.76 21.60 -17.87
C PRO A 227 9.66 21.40 -18.91
N ILE A 228 8.49 20.94 -18.48
CA ILE A 228 7.31 20.76 -19.34
C ILE A 228 6.19 21.74 -18.98
N ALA A 229 6.12 22.19 -17.72
CA ALA A 229 5.20 23.23 -17.26
C ALA A 229 5.74 23.92 -16.00
N GLU A 230 5.37 25.19 -15.82
CA GLU A 230 5.59 25.95 -14.59
C GLU A 230 4.37 26.84 -14.38
N GLN A 231 3.90 26.94 -13.13
CA GLN A 231 2.82 27.84 -12.76
C GLN A 231 3.07 28.45 -11.40
N THR A 232 2.77 29.73 -11.27
CA THR A 232 2.75 30.43 -9.98
C THR A 232 1.31 30.85 -9.68
N VAL A 233 0.85 30.52 -8.48
CA VAL A 233 -0.47 30.89 -7.96
C VAL A 233 -0.32 31.64 -6.64
N MET A 234 -1.31 32.46 -6.33
CA MET A 234 -1.37 33.17 -5.06
C MET A 234 -2.28 32.39 -4.09
N LEU A 235 -1.76 32.03 -2.91
CA LEU A 235 -2.53 31.42 -1.83
C LEU A 235 -2.89 32.49 -0.80
N ALA A 236 -4.19 32.66 -0.59
CA ALA A 236 -4.75 33.44 0.52
C ALA A 236 -5.47 32.54 1.55
N GLU A 237 -5.69 31.27 1.22
CA GLU A 237 -6.36 30.27 2.05
C GLU A 237 -5.39 29.12 2.40
N ALA A 238 -5.73 28.30 3.40
CA ALA A 238 -4.92 27.13 3.77
C ALA A 238 -4.98 26.01 2.73
N GLU A 239 -6.02 25.97 1.91
CA GLU A 239 -6.21 24.96 0.87
C GLU A 239 -6.50 25.62 -0.47
N LEU A 240 -5.84 25.13 -1.52
CA LEU A 240 -6.08 25.60 -2.88
C LEU A 240 -5.96 24.44 -3.86
N GLY A 241 -6.96 24.34 -4.75
CA GLY A 241 -6.92 23.46 -5.90
C GLY A 241 -6.89 24.24 -7.20
N PHE A 242 -5.92 23.96 -8.07
CA PHE A 242 -5.76 24.61 -9.37
C PHE A 242 -5.23 23.62 -10.42
N ASP A 243 -5.29 23.99 -11.69
CA ASP A 243 -4.84 23.13 -12.78
C ASP A 243 -3.61 23.73 -13.45
N ILE A 244 -2.66 22.86 -13.81
CA ILE A 244 -1.51 23.17 -14.66
C ILE A 244 -1.71 22.50 -16.00
N ALA A 245 -1.65 23.28 -17.09
CA ALA A 245 -1.69 22.73 -18.44
C ALA A 245 -0.38 22.00 -18.77
N VAL A 246 -0.50 20.85 -19.45
CA VAL A 246 0.61 20.06 -20.00
C VAL A 246 0.33 19.82 -21.49
N PRO A 247 0.54 20.83 -22.36
CA PRO A 247 0.15 20.77 -23.78
C PRO A 247 0.80 19.62 -24.56
N GLN A 248 1.93 19.08 -24.07
CA GLN A 248 2.60 17.94 -24.66
C GLN A 248 1.73 16.66 -24.67
N LEU A 249 0.67 16.61 -23.84
CA LEU A 249 -0.31 15.51 -23.86
C LEU A 249 -1.29 15.58 -25.04
N GLU A 250 -1.43 16.73 -25.72
CA GLU A 250 -2.35 16.88 -26.87
C GLU A 250 -1.83 16.19 -28.14
N ASN A 251 -0.52 16.06 -28.28
CA ASN A 251 0.10 15.36 -29.40
C ASN A 251 0.30 13.88 -29.07
N GLY A 252 -0.36 12.99 -29.82
CA GLY A 252 -0.28 11.53 -29.61
C GLY A 252 1.14 10.96 -29.56
N VAL A 253 2.08 11.50 -30.34
CA VAL A 253 3.48 11.03 -30.31
C VAL A 253 4.18 11.45 -29.02
N HIS A 254 4.02 12.71 -28.60
CA HIS A 254 4.64 13.22 -27.37
C HIS A 254 3.98 12.64 -26.11
N ARG A 255 2.68 12.38 -26.17
CA ARG A 255 1.89 11.74 -25.13
C ARG A 255 2.50 10.39 -24.74
N ASP A 256 2.78 9.51 -25.70
CA ASP A 256 3.33 8.17 -25.42
C ASP A 256 4.70 8.17 -24.72
N TYR A 257 5.49 9.25 -24.85
CA TYR A 257 6.76 9.40 -24.14
C TYR A 257 6.62 9.89 -22.69
N LEU A 258 5.45 10.43 -22.35
CA LEU A 258 5.13 10.98 -21.04
C LEU A 258 4.27 10.05 -20.19
N LEU A 259 3.48 9.18 -20.84
CA LEU A 259 2.58 8.29 -20.11
C LEU A 259 3.35 7.31 -19.22
N TRP A 260 2.81 7.13 -18.01
CA TRP A 260 3.23 6.08 -17.10
C TRP A 260 2.47 4.78 -17.39
N THR A 261 3.20 3.68 -17.44
CA THR A 261 2.70 2.30 -17.54
C THR A 261 3.66 1.37 -16.79
N PRO A 262 3.25 0.15 -16.39
CA PRO A 262 4.17 -0.83 -15.80
C PRO A 262 5.39 -1.15 -16.68
N GLU A 263 5.24 -1.10 -18.00
CA GLU A 263 6.30 -1.36 -18.98
C GLU A 263 7.17 -0.14 -19.27
N LYS A 264 6.62 1.06 -19.09
CA LYS A 264 7.32 2.35 -19.27
C LYS A 264 6.94 3.27 -18.09
N PRO A 265 7.59 3.12 -16.92
CA PRO A 265 7.29 3.90 -15.73
C PRO A 265 7.86 5.32 -15.84
N ASN A 266 7.41 6.09 -16.84
CA ASN A 266 7.84 7.48 -17.01
C ASN A 266 7.23 8.33 -15.88
N LEU A 267 8.10 8.93 -15.07
CA LEU A 267 7.71 9.87 -14.03
C LEU A 267 8.08 11.31 -14.42
N VAL A 268 7.25 12.23 -13.98
CA VAL A 268 7.46 13.67 -14.07
C VAL A 268 7.88 14.16 -12.70
N ASP A 269 9.07 14.76 -12.63
CA ASP A 269 9.58 15.39 -11.41
C ASP A 269 8.77 16.65 -11.10
N VAL A 270 8.42 16.84 -9.83
CA VAL A 270 7.69 18.01 -9.34
C VAL A 270 8.50 18.73 -8.28
N GLU A 271 8.69 20.03 -8.47
CA GLU A 271 9.18 20.94 -7.42
C GLU A 271 8.06 21.91 -7.04
N VAL A 272 7.76 22.01 -5.75
CA VAL A 272 6.82 23.00 -5.20
C VAL A 272 7.58 23.92 -4.25
N VAL A 273 7.48 25.22 -4.48
CA VAL A 273 8.13 26.26 -3.69
C VAL A 273 7.06 27.22 -3.18
N LEU A 274 6.85 27.24 -1.87
CA LEU A 274 6.03 28.26 -1.20
C LEU A 274 6.93 29.41 -0.78
N ASN A 275 6.65 30.60 -1.32
CA ASN A 275 7.43 31.80 -0.98
C ASN A 275 7.11 32.28 0.44
N GLY A 276 8.12 32.90 1.06
CA GLY A 276 8.06 33.51 2.37
C GLY A 276 9.43 34.08 2.71
N GLU A 277 9.60 34.60 3.93
CA GLU A 277 10.94 34.97 4.44
C GLU A 277 11.90 33.79 4.35
N ARG A 278 11.37 32.59 4.62
CA ARG A 278 12.01 31.29 4.39
C ARG A 278 11.14 30.51 3.41
N PRO A 279 11.62 30.17 2.21
CA PRO A 279 10.84 29.39 1.28
C PRO A 279 10.75 27.94 1.75
N ASP A 280 9.55 27.37 1.73
CA ASP A 280 9.36 25.92 1.88
C ASP A 280 9.50 25.27 0.51
N ARG A 281 10.34 24.23 0.41
CA ARG A 281 10.66 23.53 -0.84
C ARG A 281 10.36 22.07 -0.67
N VAL A 282 9.41 21.57 -1.45
CA VAL A 282 9.03 20.17 -1.46
C VAL A 282 9.27 19.58 -2.84
N GLN A 283 9.93 18.44 -2.88
CA GLN A 283 10.11 17.63 -4.07
C GLN A 283 9.11 16.48 -4.06
N SER A 284 8.51 16.23 -5.22
CA SER A 284 7.53 15.18 -5.45
C SER A 284 7.70 14.65 -6.88
N TYR A 285 6.83 13.75 -7.29
CA TYR A 285 6.75 13.25 -8.65
C TYR A 285 5.32 12.79 -8.94
N LEU A 286 4.99 12.64 -10.23
CA LEU A 286 3.75 11.99 -10.65
C LEU A 286 3.98 11.13 -11.89
N GLY A 287 3.13 10.11 -12.07
CA GLY A 287 2.99 9.43 -13.34
C GLY A 287 1.78 9.97 -14.10
N LEU A 288 1.98 10.39 -15.34
CA LEU A 288 0.87 10.84 -16.19
C LEU A 288 0.12 9.61 -16.72
N ARG A 289 -0.96 9.22 -16.04
CA ARG A 289 -1.76 8.04 -16.41
C ARG A 289 -3.21 8.18 -15.99
N SER A 290 -4.12 7.53 -16.71
CA SER A 290 -5.51 7.35 -16.28
C SER A 290 -5.81 5.88 -16.05
N VAL A 291 -6.67 5.59 -15.07
CA VAL A 291 -7.22 4.25 -14.85
C VAL A 291 -8.74 4.31 -14.82
N GLY A 292 -9.39 3.22 -15.17
CA GLY A 292 -10.84 3.15 -15.15
C GLY A 292 -11.34 1.78 -15.55
N VAL A 293 -12.65 1.69 -15.70
CA VAL A 293 -13.34 0.48 -16.14
C VAL A 293 -14.31 0.83 -17.27
N GLY A 294 -14.53 -0.10 -18.18
CA GLY A 294 -15.48 0.08 -19.27
C GLY A 294 -15.42 -1.06 -20.27
N ALA A 295 -16.52 -1.28 -20.99
CA ALA A 295 -16.64 -2.39 -21.93
C ALA A 295 -16.25 -3.76 -21.33
N LYS A 296 -16.56 -3.98 -20.04
CA LYS A 296 -16.20 -5.18 -19.27
C LYS A 296 -14.69 -5.42 -19.20
N ARG A 297 -13.89 -4.36 -19.19
CA ARG A 297 -12.43 -4.40 -19.09
C ARG A 297 -11.93 -3.42 -18.03
N PHE A 298 -10.77 -3.73 -17.47
CA PHE A 298 -9.94 -2.72 -16.82
C PHE A 298 -9.22 -1.91 -17.89
N LEU A 299 -9.18 -0.59 -17.72
CA LEU A 299 -8.62 0.35 -18.68
C LEU A 299 -7.42 1.07 -18.06
N LEU A 300 -6.27 1.03 -18.75
CA LEU A 300 -5.09 1.84 -18.46
C LEU A 300 -4.89 2.80 -19.64
N ASN A 301 -4.82 4.11 -19.36
CA ASN A 301 -4.69 5.17 -20.35
C ASN A 301 -5.78 5.17 -21.45
N GLY A 302 -6.96 4.62 -21.11
CA GLY A 302 -8.12 4.47 -22.01
C GLY A 302 -8.12 3.20 -22.86
N LEU A 303 -7.15 2.30 -22.66
CA LEU A 303 -7.01 1.06 -23.42
C LEU A 303 -7.22 -0.16 -22.51
N PRO A 304 -7.82 -1.26 -23.00
CA PRO A 304 -7.90 -2.51 -22.25
C PRO A 304 -6.52 -2.98 -21.79
N TYR A 305 -6.41 -3.29 -20.50
CA TYR A 305 -5.16 -3.76 -19.89
C TYR A 305 -5.48 -4.93 -18.96
N TYR A 306 -4.84 -6.08 -19.20
CA TYR A 306 -5.09 -7.29 -18.43
C TYR A 306 -4.26 -7.27 -17.14
N LEU A 307 -4.95 -7.35 -16.00
CA LEU A 307 -4.29 -7.33 -14.69
C LEU A 307 -3.74 -8.72 -14.35
N ARG A 308 -2.42 -8.83 -14.24
CA ARG A 308 -1.71 -10.02 -13.74
C ARG A 308 -1.15 -9.69 -12.38
N MET A 309 -1.95 -9.92 -11.36
CA MET A 309 -1.61 -9.54 -10.00
C MET A 309 -1.25 -10.75 -9.15
N VAL A 310 -0.62 -10.47 -8.02
CA VAL A 310 -0.29 -11.43 -6.98
C VAL A 310 -0.60 -10.80 -5.62
N LEU A 311 -1.03 -11.61 -4.66
CA LEU A 311 -1.37 -11.15 -3.32
C LEU A 311 -0.09 -10.99 -2.49
N GLY A 312 0.15 -9.78 -1.97
CA GLY A 312 1.27 -9.47 -1.08
C GLY A 312 0.81 -9.33 0.35
N GLN A 313 1.19 -10.26 1.22
CA GLN A 313 1.02 -10.12 2.69
C GLN A 313 2.04 -9.15 3.28
N ASN A 314 3.21 -9.05 2.64
CA ASN A 314 4.33 -8.21 3.03
C ASN A 314 4.71 -8.35 4.52
N TYR A 315 4.64 -9.60 4.99
CA TYR A 315 5.15 -10.06 6.27
C TYR A 315 6.58 -10.58 6.11
N TRP A 316 7.39 -10.35 7.13
CA TRP A 316 8.80 -10.70 7.16
C TRP A 316 9.06 -11.59 8.38
N PRO A 317 9.67 -12.78 8.21
CA PRO A 317 9.86 -13.71 9.33
C PRO A 317 10.57 -13.11 10.56
N GLN A 318 11.47 -12.14 10.34
CA GLN A 318 12.29 -11.55 11.41
C GLN A 318 11.77 -10.18 11.90
N SER A 319 10.81 -9.57 11.21
CA SER A 319 10.37 -8.19 11.44
C SER A 319 8.87 -7.92 11.30
N HIS A 320 8.08 -8.96 11.05
CA HIS A 320 6.62 -8.94 10.94
C HIS A 320 6.16 -7.93 9.88
N LEU A 321 5.37 -6.91 10.23
CA LEU A 321 4.92 -5.88 9.30
C LEU A 321 6.02 -4.91 8.84
N ALA A 322 7.07 -4.74 9.65
CA ALA A 322 8.18 -3.84 9.33
C ALA A 322 9.12 -4.50 8.31
N ALA A 323 9.44 -3.78 7.23
CA ALA A 323 10.42 -4.29 6.27
C ALA A 323 11.83 -4.33 6.90
N PRO A 324 12.61 -5.40 6.68
CA PRO A 324 13.91 -5.59 7.33
C PRO A 324 14.96 -4.59 6.86
N SER A 325 14.78 -3.98 5.68
CA SER A 325 15.60 -2.87 5.19
C SER A 325 14.89 -2.07 4.09
N PRO A 326 15.34 -0.84 3.79
CA PRO A 326 14.84 -0.09 2.64
C PRO A 326 15.07 -0.79 1.29
N ASP A 327 16.16 -1.56 1.16
CA ASP A 327 16.45 -2.36 -0.05
C ASP A 327 15.51 -3.57 -0.19
N ALA A 328 15.03 -4.14 0.93
CA ALA A 328 14.07 -5.25 0.90
C ALA A 328 12.75 -4.84 0.22
N LEU A 329 12.28 -3.61 0.45
CA LEU A 329 11.10 -3.07 -0.22
C LEU A 329 11.28 -3.03 -1.75
N ARG A 330 12.44 -2.56 -2.22
CA ARG A 330 12.77 -2.55 -3.65
C ARG A 330 12.84 -3.97 -4.22
N ARG A 331 13.52 -4.86 -3.50
CA ARG A 331 13.73 -6.25 -3.93
C ARG A 331 12.40 -6.99 -4.10
N GLU A 332 11.44 -6.75 -3.21
CA GLU A 332 10.09 -7.31 -3.30
C GLU A 332 9.40 -6.92 -4.63
N VAL A 333 9.45 -5.64 -5.01
CA VAL A 333 8.93 -5.17 -6.31
C VAL A 333 9.64 -5.83 -7.48
N GLU A 334 10.97 -5.95 -7.42
CA GLU A 334 11.77 -6.60 -8.46
C GLU A 334 11.42 -8.09 -8.60
N LEU A 335 11.21 -8.81 -7.49
CA LEU A 335 10.80 -10.22 -7.47
C LEU A 335 9.44 -10.43 -8.13
N ILE A 336 8.45 -9.61 -7.78
CA ILE A 336 7.10 -9.68 -8.35
C ILE A 336 7.16 -9.51 -9.88
N LYS A 337 7.94 -8.53 -10.35
CA LYS A 337 8.14 -8.31 -11.79
C LYS A 337 8.93 -9.44 -12.47
N GLN A 338 9.93 -10.01 -11.80
CA GLN A 338 10.72 -11.14 -12.32
C GLN A 338 9.84 -12.37 -12.58
N MET A 339 8.82 -12.61 -11.74
CA MET A 339 7.84 -13.67 -11.95
C MET A 339 6.85 -13.38 -13.10
N GLY A 340 6.84 -12.18 -13.69
CA GLY A 340 5.97 -11.82 -14.82
C GLY A 340 4.66 -11.11 -14.44
N PHE A 341 4.45 -10.81 -13.17
CA PHE A 341 3.29 -10.02 -12.74
C PHE A 341 3.46 -8.54 -13.12
N ASN A 342 2.34 -7.88 -13.40
CA ASN A 342 2.27 -6.43 -13.66
C ASN A 342 1.57 -5.66 -12.53
N GLY A 343 1.11 -6.35 -11.48
CA GLY A 343 0.62 -5.71 -10.27
C GLY A 343 0.68 -6.59 -9.02
N VAL A 344 0.36 -5.98 -7.89
CA VAL A 344 0.26 -6.60 -6.57
C VAL A 344 -0.96 -6.05 -5.84
N ARG A 345 -1.71 -6.92 -5.17
CA ARG A 345 -2.75 -6.49 -4.23
C ARG A 345 -2.15 -6.61 -2.83
N ILE A 346 -2.00 -5.49 -2.15
CA ILE A 346 -1.51 -5.48 -0.78
C ILE A 346 -2.66 -5.92 0.10
N HIS A 347 -2.50 -7.02 0.80
CA HIS A 347 -3.58 -7.62 1.55
C HIS A 347 -3.55 -7.12 3.00
N GLN A 348 -4.65 -6.52 3.45
CA GLN A 348 -4.88 -6.20 4.86
C GLN A 348 -3.77 -5.39 5.54
N LYS A 349 -3.12 -4.48 4.79
CA LYS A 349 -1.98 -3.66 5.25
C LYS A 349 -1.89 -2.37 4.43
N ILE A 350 -1.62 -1.25 5.09
CA ILE A 350 -1.17 -0.02 4.42
C ILE A 350 0.36 -0.02 4.38
N GLU A 351 0.94 0.04 3.19
CA GLU A 351 2.37 -0.16 3.01
C GLU A 351 3.23 1.01 3.44
N ASP A 352 4.54 0.75 3.60
CA ASP A 352 5.55 1.80 3.72
C ASP A 352 5.56 2.63 2.42
N PRO A 353 5.51 3.99 2.46
CA PRO A 353 5.54 4.81 1.25
C PRO A 353 6.72 4.55 0.32
N ARG A 354 7.82 3.99 0.84
CA ARG A 354 8.99 3.60 0.03
C ARG A 354 8.70 2.38 -0.84
N PHE A 355 7.81 1.47 -0.43
CA PHE A 355 7.33 0.38 -1.28
C PHE A 355 6.56 0.92 -2.49
N LEU A 356 5.63 1.83 -2.25
CA LEU A 356 4.83 2.49 -3.30
C LEU A 356 5.72 3.30 -4.25
N TYR A 357 6.74 3.98 -3.72
CA TYR A 357 7.77 4.63 -4.54
C TYR A 357 8.47 3.64 -5.47
N TRP A 358 8.89 2.47 -4.98
CA TRP A 358 9.52 1.48 -5.85
C TRP A 358 8.54 0.91 -6.89
N CYS A 359 7.26 0.74 -6.54
CA CYS A 359 6.22 0.36 -7.50
C CYS A 359 6.06 1.42 -8.61
N ASP A 360 6.08 2.71 -8.26
CA ASP A 360 6.02 3.79 -9.25
C ASP A 360 7.25 3.83 -10.16
N MET A 361 8.44 3.72 -9.56
CA MET A 361 9.73 3.82 -10.24
C MET A 361 10.00 2.63 -11.16
N LEU A 362 9.70 1.41 -10.68
CA LEU A 362 9.95 0.17 -11.41
C LEU A 362 8.77 -0.22 -12.29
N GLY A 363 7.58 0.34 -12.07
CA GLY A 363 6.38 0.07 -12.85
C GLY A 363 5.66 -1.20 -12.42
N LEU A 364 4.98 -1.17 -11.29
CA LEU A 364 4.11 -2.24 -10.80
C LEU A 364 2.78 -1.62 -10.37
N LEU A 365 1.64 -2.18 -10.80
CA LEU A 365 0.33 -1.71 -10.36
C LEU A 365 0.04 -2.18 -8.92
N VAL A 366 -0.69 -1.39 -8.15
CA VAL A 366 -1.05 -1.68 -6.75
C VAL A 366 -2.56 -1.57 -6.57
N TRP A 367 -3.15 -2.57 -5.95
CA TRP A 367 -4.44 -2.41 -5.25
C TRP A 367 -4.11 -2.21 -3.77
N GLU A 368 -4.55 -1.09 -3.22
CA GLU A 368 -4.36 -0.79 -1.80
C GLU A 368 -5.60 -1.21 -1.01
N GLU A 369 -5.38 -1.95 0.07
CA GLU A 369 -6.41 -2.57 0.87
C GLU A 369 -6.30 -2.16 2.35
N MET A 370 -7.41 -1.76 2.94
CA MET A 370 -7.46 -1.38 4.34
C MET A 370 -7.35 -2.63 5.24
N PRO A 371 -6.53 -2.60 6.31
CA PRO A 371 -6.59 -3.57 7.41
C PRO A 371 -7.98 -3.61 8.03
N SER A 372 -8.60 -4.79 8.06
CA SER A 372 -9.94 -4.94 8.64
C SER A 372 -9.89 -4.97 10.16
N ALA A 373 -10.96 -4.48 10.79
CA ALA A 373 -11.37 -4.96 12.10
C ALA A 373 -12.17 -6.26 11.94
N TYR A 374 -12.42 -7.03 13.00
CA TYR A 374 -13.31 -8.21 12.97
C TYR A 374 -14.62 -8.00 13.74
N GLY A 375 -14.60 -7.14 14.75
CA GLY A 375 -15.79 -6.72 15.49
C GLY A 375 -16.48 -5.52 14.85
N PHE A 376 -17.79 -5.62 14.58
CA PHE A 376 -18.58 -4.49 14.11
C PHE A 376 -19.20 -3.70 15.27
N CYS A 377 -18.86 -2.42 15.39
CA CYS A 377 -19.46 -1.47 16.32
C CYS A 377 -19.13 -0.02 15.92
N ASN A 378 -19.72 0.97 16.61
CA ASN A 378 -19.48 2.39 16.30
C ASN A 378 -18.00 2.78 16.38
N SER A 379 -17.25 2.28 17.37
CA SER A 379 -15.81 2.60 17.48
C SER A 379 -14.99 1.98 16.35
N ALA A 380 -15.33 0.77 15.88
CA ALA A 380 -14.68 0.15 14.73
C ALA A 380 -14.96 0.95 13.44
N ILE A 381 -16.21 1.40 13.26
CA ILE A 381 -16.61 2.28 12.15
C ILE A 381 -15.78 3.57 12.16
N GLU A 382 -15.71 4.26 13.30
CA GLU A 382 -14.98 5.53 13.45
C GLU A 382 -13.48 5.35 13.19
N ARG A 383 -12.85 4.34 13.80
CA ARG A 383 -11.42 4.05 13.64
C ARG A 383 -11.06 3.72 12.19
N LEU A 384 -11.73 2.73 11.61
CA LEU A 384 -11.45 2.29 10.23
C LEU A 384 -11.70 3.43 9.25
N SER A 385 -12.82 4.17 9.37
CA SER A 385 -13.09 5.29 8.48
C SER A 385 -12.07 6.41 8.61
N LYS A 386 -11.67 6.79 9.83
CA LYS A 386 -10.65 7.84 10.04
C LYS A 386 -9.31 7.46 9.42
N GLU A 387 -8.88 6.23 9.65
CA GLU A 387 -7.60 5.70 9.17
C GLU A 387 -7.61 5.52 7.64
N TRP A 388 -8.71 5.01 7.08
CA TRP A 388 -8.91 4.88 5.65
C TRP A 388 -8.83 6.22 4.91
N MET A 389 -9.47 7.27 5.44
CA MET A 389 -9.34 8.61 4.86
C MET A 389 -7.90 9.13 4.90
N ALA A 390 -7.14 8.80 5.94
CA ALA A 390 -5.74 9.20 6.07
C ALA A 390 -4.84 8.42 5.09
N ALA A 391 -5.06 7.12 4.89
CA ALA A 391 -4.37 6.30 3.90
C ALA A 391 -4.59 6.84 2.47
N ILE A 392 -5.86 7.06 2.06
CA ILE A 392 -6.17 7.65 0.74
C ILE A 392 -5.49 9.01 0.59
N ARG A 393 -5.55 9.88 1.61
CA ARG A 393 -4.89 11.19 1.54
C ARG A 393 -3.39 11.03 1.31
N ARG A 394 -2.72 10.15 2.05
CA ARG A 394 -1.28 9.89 1.92
C ARG A 394 -0.93 9.40 0.51
N ASP A 395 -1.73 8.49 -0.04
CA ASP A 395 -1.26 7.65 -1.14
C ASP A 395 -1.86 8.00 -2.52
N LYS A 396 -2.92 8.81 -2.59
CA LYS A 396 -3.66 9.06 -3.84
C LYS A 396 -2.87 9.68 -4.99
N SER A 397 -1.66 10.23 -4.78
CA SER A 397 -0.82 10.70 -5.90
C SER A 397 0.12 9.64 -6.47
N HIS A 398 0.19 8.44 -5.87
CA HIS A 398 1.01 7.35 -6.41
C HIS A 398 0.41 6.84 -7.74
N PRO A 399 1.15 6.91 -8.86
CA PRO A 399 0.67 6.37 -10.13
C PRO A 399 0.45 4.85 -10.10
N CYS A 400 1.22 4.11 -9.28
CA CYS A 400 1.09 2.67 -9.14
C CYS A 400 -0.26 2.22 -8.59
N ILE A 401 -0.87 2.99 -7.68
CA ILE A 401 -2.18 2.62 -7.13
C ILE A 401 -3.23 2.78 -8.21
N VAL A 402 -4.00 1.73 -8.45
CA VAL A 402 -5.02 1.66 -9.51
C VAL A 402 -6.38 1.21 -9.03
N ALA A 403 -6.52 0.75 -7.78
CA ALA A 403 -7.81 0.47 -7.17
C ALA A 403 -7.73 0.59 -5.65
N TRP A 404 -8.88 0.87 -5.04
CA TRP A 404 -9.04 0.97 -3.60
C TRP A 404 -9.96 -0.13 -3.08
N VAL A 405 -9.55 -0.80 -1.99
CA VAL A 405 -10.28 -1.90 -1.36
C VAL A 405 -10.46 -1.62 0.13
N PRO A 406 -11.54 -0.92 0.54
CA PRO A 406 -11.80 -0.63 1.95
C PRO A 406 -12.15 -1.85 2.82
N LEU A 407 -12.69 -2.93 2.25
CA LEU A 407 -13.06 -4.15 2.96
C LEU A 407 -12.73 -5.38 2.10
N ASN A 408 -12.45 -6.49 2.76
CA ASN A 408 -12.15 -7.77 2.13
C ASN A 408 -12.96 -8.88 2.83
N GLU A 409 -13.57 -9.79 2.07
CA GLU A 409 -14.21 -11.01 2.59
C GLU A 409 -15.29 -10.81 3.67
N SER A 410 -15.86 -9.61 3.72
CA SER A 410 -16.80 -9.18 4.76
C SER A 410 -16.20 -9.14 6.17
N TRP A 411 -14.87 -9.07 6.31
CA TRP A 411 -14.22 -8.91 7.61
C TRP A 411 -14.61 -7.56 8.22
N GLY A 412 -14.99 -7.58 9.50
CA GLY A 412 -15.53 -6.42 10.21
C GLY A 412 -17.00 -6.13 9.89
N VAL A 413 -17.58 -6.76 8.87
CA VAL A 413 -18.99 -6.68 8.46
C VAL A 413 -19.54 -8.09 8.17
N SER A 414 -19.30 -9.03 9.06
CA SER A 414 -19.51 -10.48 8.81
C SER A 414 -20.97 -10.91 8.58
N GLN A 415 -21.94 -10.05 8.86
CA GLN A 415 -23.37 -10.24 8.55
C GLN A 415 -23.88 -9.23 7.51
N ILE A 416 -23.02 -8.66 6.67
CA ILE A 416 -23.37 -7.65 5.65
C ILE A 416 -24.57 -8.07 4.78
N ALA A 417 -24.73 -9.36 4.54
CA ALA A 417 -25.79 -9.93 3.73
C ALA A 417 -27.19 -9.89 4.39
N ASP A 418 -27.24 -9.77 5.72
CA ASP A 418 -28.46 -9.88 6.54
C ASP A 418 -28.68 -8.67 7.47
N ARG A 419 -27.66 -7.82 7.66
CA ARG A 419 -27.68 -6.65 8.53
C ARG A 419 -27.56 -5.35 7.73
N PRO A 420 -28.67 -4.57 7.61
CA PRO A 420 -28.67 -3.33 6.83
C PRO A 420 -27.64 -2.30 7.30
N ASP A 421 -27.32 -2.23 8.59
CA ASP A 421 -26.33 -1.30 9.12
C ASP A 421 -24.91 -1.61 8.62
N GLN A 422 -24.56 -2.89 8.47
CA GLN A 422 -23.28 -3.32 7.88
C GLN A 422 -23.24 -3.07 6.36
N GLU A 423 -24.34 -3.34 5.65
CA GLU A 423 -24.45 -3.01 4.22
C GLU A 423 -24.32 -1.51 3.96
N HIS A 424 -25.02 -0.68 4.74
CA HIS A 424 -24.93 0.77 4.67
C HIS A 424 -23.51 1.28 4.94
N TYR A 425 -22.79 0.65 5.88
CA TYR A 425 -21.41 1.02 6.14
C TYR A 425 -20.49 0.75 4.94
N ALA A 426 -20.55 -0.44 4.35
CA ALA A 426 -19.77 -0.77 3.14
C ALA A 426 -20.10 0.18 1.97
N ARG A 427 -21.38 0.51 1.77
CA ARG A 427 -21.81 1.50 0.77
C ARG A 427 -21.29 2.90 1.08
N ALA A 428 -21.29 3.31 2.35
CA ALA A 428 -20.76 4.59 2.78
C ALA A 428 -19.25 4.67 2.52
N LEU A 429 -18.48 3.61 2.79
CA LEU A 429 -17.05 3.55 2.48
C LEU A 429 -16.78 3.66 0.97
N TYR A 430 -17.58 3.02 0.12
CA TYR A 430 -17.46 3.18 -1.34
C TYR A 430 -17.62 4.65 -1.76
N HIS A 431 -18.71 5.31 -1.35
CA HIS A 431 -18.95 6.70 -1.74
C HIS A 431 -18.00 7.69 -1.08
N LEU A 432 -17.57 7.44 0.16
CA LEU A 432 -16.53 8.22 0.82
C LEU A 432 -15.22 8.15 0.03
N THR A 433 -14.81 6.95 -0.37
CA THR A 433 -13.62 6.74 -1.19
C THR A 433 -13.73 7.50 -2.50
N LYS A 434 -14.87 7.39 -3.19
CA LYS A 434 -15.14 8.15 -4.44
C LYS A 434 -15.16 9.66 -4.26
N ALA A 435 -15.57 10.16 -3.10
CA ALA A 435 -15.54 11.59 -2.80
C ALA A 435 -14.11 12.11 -2.59
N LEU A 436 -13.22 11.27 -2.03
CA LEU A 436 -11.81 11.61 -1.78
C LEU A 436 -10.93 11.41 -3.02
N ASP A 437 -11.24 10.40 -3.84
CA ASP A 437 -10.53 10.10 -5.08
C ASP A 437 -11.48 9.55 -6.16
N THR A 438 -11.79 10.38 -7.15
CA THR A 438 -12.60 9.99 -8.30
C THR A 438 -11.79 9.32 -9.42
N SER A 439 -10.46 9.30 -9.33
CA SER A 439 -9.57 8.91 -10.44
C SER A 439 -9.35 7.41 -10.56
N ARG A 440 -9.87 6.60 -9.63
CA ARG A 440 -9.64 5.15 -9.56
C ARG A 440 -10.92 4.35 -9.29
N PRO A 441 -11.00 3.09 -9.76
CA PRO A 441 -11.96 2.10 -9.32
C PRO A 441 -11.94 1.85 -7.81
N VAL A 442 -13.11 1.54 -7.24
CA VAL A 442 -13.28 1.17 -5.83
C VAL A 442 -14.05 -0.16 -5.76
N ILE A 443 -13.58 -1.05 -4.90
CA ILE A 443 -14.21 -2.35 -4.62
C ILE A 443 -14.70 -2.30 -3.17
N SER A 444 -16.02 -2.18 -2.94
CA SER A 444 -16.57 -2.01 -1.58
C SER A 444 -16.21 -3.11 -0.60
N ASN A 445 -16.18 -4.36 -1.09
CA ASN A 445 -15.83 -5.57 -0.35
C ASN A 445 -15.28 -6.59 -1.34
N ASP A 446 -14.00 -6.95 -1.23
CA ASP A 446 -13.37 -7.85 -2.20
C ASP A 446 -13.79 -9.32 -2.01
N GLY A 447 -14.03 -10.03 -3.12
CA GLY A 447 -14.19 -11.49 -3.17
C GLY A 447 -15.62 -12.01 -3.18
N TRP A 448 -16.49 -11.46 -2.33
CA TRP A 448 -17.92 -11.80 -2.26
C TRP A 448 -18.73 -10.73 -1.50
N GLU A 449 -20.05 -10.88 -1.49
CA GLU A 449 -20.99 -9.98 -0.80
C GLU A 449 -20.76 -8.49 -1.16
N LEU A 450 -20.39 -8.24 -2.42
CA LEU A 450 -20.17 -6.93 -3.00
C LEU A 450 -21.45 -6.10 -2.94
N VAL A 451 -21.36 -4.89 -2.41
CA VAL A 451 -22.52 -3.98 -2.28
C VAL A 451 -22.54 -2.97 -3.42
N GLU A 452 -21.44 -2.24 -3.57
CA GLU A 452 -21.26 -1.26 -4.64
C GLU A 452 -19.79 -1.22 -5.05
N SER A 453 -19.49 -1.67 -6.26
CA SER A 453 -18.12 -1.83 -6.73
C SER A 453 -18.03 -1.54 -8.22
N ASP A 454 -16.87 -1.03 -8.64
CA ASP A 454 -16.58 -0.77 -10.05
C ASP A 454 -16.02 -2.01 -10.77
N ILE A 455 -15.58 -3.01 -10.01
CA ILE A 455 -15.07 -4.30 -10.47
C ILE A 455 -15.82 -5.38 -9.68
N TRP A 456 -16.29 -6.41 -10.39
CA TRP A 456 -16.87 -7.60 -9.77
C TRP A 456 -15.75 -8.55 -9.42
N SER A 457 -15.24 -8.45 -8.20
CA SER A 457 -14.14 -9.28 -7.72
C SER A 457 -14.62 -10.59 -7.10
N ILE A 458 -13.94 -11.67 -7.44
CA ILE A 458 -14.34 -13.03 -7.10
C ILE A 458 -13.14 -13.78 -6.55
N HIS A 459 -13.34 -14.46 -5.42
CA HIS A 459 -12.38 -15.43 -4.89
C HIS A 459 -12.83 -16.84 -5.28
N ASP A 460 -11.96 -17.59 -5.95
CA ASP A 460 -12.24 -18.95 -6.38
C ASP A 460 -10.99 -19.83 -6.35
N TYR A 461 -10.96 -20.73 -5.38
CA TYR A 461 -9.87 -21.65 -5.12
C TYR A 461 -10.11 -23.04 -5.72
N ALA A 462 -10.72 -23.12 -6.91
CA ALA A 462 -10.82 -24.38 -7.64
C ALA A 462 -9.43 -25.03 -7.78
N PRO A 463 -9.31 -26.35 -7.54
CA PRO A 463 -8.01 -27.02 -7.49
C PRO A 463 -7.38 -27.24 -8.87
N ASP A 464 -8.15 -27.06 -9.95
CA ASP A 464 -7.74 -27.32 -11.33
C ASP A 464 -8.38 -26.33 -12.32
N GLY A 465 -7.80 -26.29 -13.53
CA GLY A 465 -8.26 -25.42 -14.60
C GLY A 465 -9.68 -25.75 -15.10
N ALA A 466 -10.11 -27.01 -15.01
CA ALA A 466 -11.45 -27.43 -15.42
C ALA A 466 -12.54 -26.83 -14.53
N GLY A 467 -12.33 -26.82 -13.21
CA GLY A 467 -13.22 -26.19 -12.24
C GLY A 467 -13.38 -24.70 -12.49
N LEU A 468 -12.28 -23.99 -12.75
CA LEU A 468 -12.33 -22.57 -13.13
C LEU A 468 -13.03 -22.37 -14.47
N THR A 469 -12.70 -23.16 -15.49
CA THR A 469 -13.32 -23.05 -16.83
C THR A 469 -14.84 -23.20 -16.76
N SER A 470 -15.35 -24.13 -15.95
CA SER A 470 -16.79 -24.36 -15.79
C SER A 470 -17.59 -23.18 -15.22
N ARG A 471 -16.91 -22.13 -14.72
CA ARG A 471 -17.52 -20.99 -14.06
C ARG A 471 -17.28 -19.65 -14.76
N PHE A 472 -16.27 -19.56 -15.64
CA PHE A 472 -15.84 -18.28 -16.22
C PHE A 472 -15.74 -18.29 -17.75
N HIS A 473 -16.07 -19.40 -18.41
CA HIS A 473 -15.89 -19.52 -19.86
C HIS A 473 -16.97 -18.78 -20.64
N GLU A 474 -18.23 -19.13 -20.39
CA GLU A 474 -19.38 -18.51 -21.06
C GLU A 474 -19.92 -17.33 -20.24
N PRO A 475 -20.51 -16.31 -20.88
CA PRO A 475 -21.17 -15.21 -20.17
C PRO A 475 -22.23 -15.67 -19.15
N GLU A 476 -22.95 -16.76 -19.47
CA GLU A 476 -23.99 -17.32 -18.61
C GLU A 476 -23.41 -17.93 -17.32
N ASP A 477 -22.20 -18.51 -17.37
CA ASP A 477 -21.54 -19.06 -16.19
C ASP A 477 -21.27 -17.96 -15.14
N ILE A 478 -20.80 -16.82 -15.61
CA ILE A 478 -20.54 -15.62 -14.80
C ILE A 478 -21.85 -15.06 -14.24
N GLU A 479 -22.90 -14.94 -15.07
CA GLU A 479 -24.21 -14.47 -14.63
C GLU A 479 -24.82 -15.38 -13.54
N ASN A 480 -24.69 -16.70 -13.71
CA ASN A 480 -25.13 -17.69 -12.73
C ASN A 480 -24.40 -17.54 -11.38
N MET A 481 -23.09 -17.31 -11.40
CA MET A 481 -22.33 -17.05 -10.15
C MET A 481 -22.78 -15.78 -9.44
N LEU A 482 -23.03 -14.71 -10.21
CA LEU A 482 -23.32 -13.39 -9.64
C LEU A 482 -24.74 -13.26 -9.10
N THR A 483 -25.69 -13.95 -9.72
CA THR A 483 -27.10 -13.96 -9.31
C THR A 483 -27.42 -15.07 -8.30
N GLY A 484 -26.60 -16.13 -8.27
CA GLY A 484 -26.74 -17.27 -7.39
C GLY A 484 -25.78 -17.27 -6.20
N MET A 485 -25.30 -18.48 -5.87
CA MET A 485 -24.29 -18.70 -4.84
C MET A 485 -22.93 -18.87 -5.51
N GLY A 486 -21.96 -18.06 -5.08
CA GLY A 486 -20.59 -18.12 -5.55
C GLY A 486 -19.74 -19.24 -4.92
N PRO A 487 -18.45 -19.34 -5.31
CA PRO A 487 -17.56 -20.44 -4.92
C PRO A 487 -17.40 -20.64 -3.41
N ALA A 488 -17.41 -19.55 -2.62
CA ALA A 488 -17.31 -19.58 -1.16
C ALA A 488 -18.65 -19.93 -0.45
N ARG A 489 -19.68 -20.39 -1.18
CA ARG A 489 -21.06 -20.52 -0.68
C ARG A 489 -21.60 -19.19 -0.11
N ARG A 490 -21.18 -18.09 -0.73
CA ARG A 490 -21.59 -16.72 -0.43
C ARG A 490 -22.27 -16.14 -1.66
N ARG A 491 -23.20 -15.21 -1.47
CA ARG A 491 -23.71 -14.40 -2.58
C ARG A 491 -22.57 -13.50 -3.05
N LEU A 492 -22.31 -13.42 -4.36
CA LEU A 492 -21.26 -12.51 -4.86
C LEU A 492 -21.70 -11.06 -4.80
N VAL A 493 -22.93 -10.76 -5.24
CA VAL A 493 -23.46 -9.39 -5.28
C VAL A 493 -24.70 -9.29 -4.39
N LEU A 494 -24.74 -8.26 -3.55
CA LEU A 494 -25.90 -7.92 -2.73
C LEU A 494 -26.75 -6.84 -3.41
N GLY A 495 -28.05 -6.80 -3.09
CA GLY A 495 -28.96 -5.77 -3.60
C GLY A 495 -29.39 -5.91 -5.07
N GLY A 496 -29.10 -7.03 -5.74
CA GLY A 496 -29.64 -7.34 -7.07
C GLY A 496 -29.17 -6.42 -8.21
N ARG A 497 -27.97 -5.83 -8.07
CA ARG A 497 -27.40 -4.89 -9.05
C ARG A 497 -27.01 -5.62 -10.33
N ALA A 498 -27.35 -5.03 -11.48
CA ALA A 498 -26.96 -5.56 -12.78
C ALA A 498 -25.45 -5.40 -13.00
N LEU A 499 -24.86 -6.39 -13.66
CA LEU A 499 -23.44 -6.44 -14.05
C LEU A 499 -22.95 -5.17 -14.77
N GLY A 500 -23.79 -4.60 -15.63
CA GLY A 500 -23.45 -3.44 -16.46
C GLY A 500 -22.16 -3.66 -17.27
N ASP A 501 -21.38 -2.60 -17.39
CA ASP A 501 -20.08 -2.58 -18.08
C ASP A 501 -18.89 -2.88 -17.16
N ALA A 502 -19.13 -3.21 -15.89
CA ALA A 502 -18.07 -3.47 -14.93
C ALA A 502 -17.34 -4.79 -15.27
N PRO A 503 -16.01 -4.81 -15.25
CA PRO A 503 -15.23 -6.02 -15.49
C PRO A 503 -15.38 -7.04 -14.36
N VAL A 504 -15.19 -8.31 -14.72
CA VAL A 504 -15.08 -9.41 -13.77
C VAL A 504 -13.61 -9.73 -13.49
N MET A 505 -13.27 -9.62 -12.21
CA MET A 505 -12.00 -9.86 -11.53
C MET A 505 -11.86 -11.24 -10.88
N LEU A 506 -10.91 -12.12 -11.22
CA LEU A 506 -10.57 -13.25 -10.32
C LEU A 506 -9.53 -12.78 -9.28
N THR A 507 -9.97 -12.18 -8.18
CA THR A 507 -9.06 -11.48 -7.25
C THR A 507 -8.40 -12.36 -6.21
N GLU A 508 -8.82 -13.62 -6.06
CA GLU A 508 -8.00 -14.64 -5.40
C GLU A 508 -8.25 -16.00 -6.04
N PHE A 509 -7.17 -16.74 -6.25
CA PHE A 509 -7.20 -18.13 -6.70
C PHE A 509 -5.86 -18.80 -6.41
N GLY A 510 -5.79 -20.10 -6.69
CA GLY A 510 -4.58 -20.88 -6.54
C GLY A 510 -4.49 -21.45 -5.13
N GLY A 511 -3.56 -20.97 -4.32
CA GLY A 511 -3.41 -21.50 -2.97
C GLY A 511 -2.76 -22.89 -2.91
N LEU A 512 -1.93 -23.19 -3.91
CA LEU A 512 -1.17 -24.44 -4.04
C LEU A 512 0.02 -24.45 -3.08
N SER A 513 0.19 -25.56 -2.36
CA SER A 513 1.29 -25.73 -1.40
C SER A 513 1.88 -27.14 -1.48
N TYR A 514 3.14 -27.32 -1.07
CA TYR A 514 3.68 -28.67 -0.94
C TYR A 514 2.96 -29.44 0.17
N MET A 515 2.81 -30.76 0.00
CA MET A 515 2.24 -31.61 1.04
C MET A 515 3.05 -31.45 2.35
N PRO A 516 2.40 -31.06 3.46
CA PRO A 516 3.10 -30.80 4.71
C PRO A 516 3.67 -32.10 5.28
N LYS A 517 4.83 -32.02 5.96
CA LYS A 517 5.34 -33.17 6.71
C LYS A 517 4.49 -33.41 7.95
N GLN A 518 4.54 -34.64 8.46
CA GLN A 518 3.76 -35.02 9.65
C GLN A 518 4.11 -34.09 10.84
N GLY A 519 3.11 -33.33 11.31
CA GLY A 519 3.24 -32.43 12.47
C GLY A 519 3.49 -30.96 12.14
N GLU A 520 3.67 -30.58 10.87
CA GLU A 520 3.78 -29.17 10.45
C GLU A 520 2.40 -28.49 10.46
N LYS A 521 2.32 -27.26 10.98
CA LYS A 521 1.13 -26.41 10.82
C LYS A 521 1.02 -26.02 9.35
N TRP A 522 -0.17 -26.14 8.77
CA TRP A 522 -0.39 -25.91 7.34
C TRP A 522 -1.78 -25.36 7.07
N HIS A 523 -1.84 -24.26 6.33
CA HIS A 523 -3.05 -23.69 5.76
C HIS A 523 -2.84 -23.43 4.26
N GLY A 524 -3.61 -24.13 3.43
CA GLY A 524 -3.57 -24.03 1.97
C GLY A 524 -4.86 -24.62 1.38
N TYR A 525 -5.06 -24.43 0.08
CA TYR A 525 -6.31 -24.82 -0.60
C TYR A 525 -6.19 -26.15 -1.34
N SER A 526 -4.99 -26.48 -1.82
CA SER A 526 -4.66 -27.77 -2.43
C SER A 526 -3.16 -28.07 -2.27
N THR A 527 -2.80 -29.34 -2.38
CA THR A 527 -1.42 -29.82 -2.16
C THR A 527 -0.81 -30.39 -3.43
N VAL A 528 0.50 -30.19 -3.59
CA VAL A 528 1.34 -30.77 -4.66
C VAL A 528 2.47 -31.60 -4.05
N ALA A 529 2.90 -32.64 -4.78
CA ALA A 529 3.87 -33.60 -4.25
C ALA A 529 5.32 -33.13 -4.35
N ASP A 530 5.68 -32.48 -5.47
CA ASP A 530 7.04 -32.11 -5.83
C ASP A 530 7.04 -30.92 -6.82
N PRO A 531 8.21 -30.33 -7.15
CA PRO A 531 8.26 -29.20 -8.07
C PRO A 531 7.70 -29.49 -9.48
N GLN A 532 7.74 -30.74 -9.96
CA GLN A 532 7.17 -31.07 -11.27
C GLN A 532 5.64 -31.04 -11.24
N ASP A 533 5.02 -31.60 -10.19
CA ASP A 533 3.58 -31.51 -9.95
C ASP A 533 3.16 -30.06 -9.72
N PHE A 534 3.96 -29.27 -8.99
CA PHE A 534 3.70 -27.85 -8.78
C PHE A 534 3.66 -27.06 -10.10
N GLU A 535 4.67 -27.25 -10.96
CA GLU A 535 4.69 -26.63 -12.29
C GLU A 535 3.49 -27.05 -13.13
N ALA A 536 3.17 -28.36 -13.17
CA ALA A 536 2.05 -28.87 -13.95
C ALA A 536 0.71 -28.27 -13.51
N ARG A 537 0.48 -28.14 -12.20
CA ARG A 537 -0.75 -27.54 -11.64
C ARG A 537 -0.85 -26.05 -11.91
N LEU A 538 0.25 -25.31 -11.75
CA LEU A 538 0.28 -23.90 -12.11
C LEU A 538 -0.02 -23.73 -13.61
N ARG A 539 0.60 -24.53 -14.49
CA ARG A 539 0.33 -24.48 -15.94
C ARG A 539 -1.14 -24.74 -16.26
N ASP A 540 -1.75 -25.76 -15.66
CA ASP A 540 -3.17 -26.08 -15.86
C ASP A 540 -4.09 -24.90 -15.49
N ILE A 541 -3.92 -24.36 -14.28
CA ILE A 541 -4.74 -23.26 -13.76
C ILE A 541 -4.55 -21.97 -14.57
N PHE A 542 -3.30 -21.54 -14.79
CA PHE A 542 -3.03 -20.30 -15.52
C PHE A 542 -3.42 -20.40 -17.00
N SER A 543 -3.28 -21.56 -17.63
CA SER A 543 -3.74 -21.76 -19.01
C SER A 543 -5.25 -21.64 -19.13
N ALA A 544 -6.00 -22.20 -18.16
CA ALA A 544 -7.45 -22.06 -18.11
C ALA A 544 -7.86 -20.58 -17.97
N ILE A 545 -7.20 -19.83 -17.08
CA ILE A 545 -7.49 -18.40 -16.87
C ILE A 545 -7.13 -17.57 -18.11
N ALA A 546 -5.97 -17.82 -18.73
CA ALA A 546 -5.56 -17.13 -19.95
C ALA A 546 -6.56 -17.37 -21.11
N ALA A 547 -7.23 -18.52 -21.14
CA ALA A 547 -8.25 -18.85 -22.13
C ALA A 547 -9.62 -18.20 -21.86
N MET A 548 -9.85 -17.56 -20.71
CA MET A 548 -11.15 -16.95 -20.37
C MET A 548 -11.38 -15.61 -21.10
N PRO A 549 -12.39 -15.49 -21.97
CA PRO A 549 -12.60 -14.28 -22.78
C PRO A 549 -13.25 -13.11 -22.03
N HIS A 550 -13.81 -13.37 -20.84
CA HIS A 550 -14.63 -12.42 -20.09
C HIS A 550 -14.02 -11.95 -18.78
N VAL A 551 -12.88 -12.51 -18.37
CA VAL A 551 -12.16 -12.10 -17.16
C VAL A 551 -11.16 -10.98 -17.51
N ALA A 552 -11.16 -9.90 -16.73
CA ALA A 552 -10.32 -8.72 -16.98
C ALA A 552 -8.92 -8.81 -16.35
N GLY A 553 -8.69 -9.83 -15.52
CA GLY A 553 -7.44 -10.06 -14.85
C GLY A 553 -7.60 -11.03 -13.69
N TYR A 554 -6.49 -11.29 -13.01
CA TYR A 554 -6.45 -12.15 -11.85
C TYR A 554 -5.51 -11.61 -10.77
N CYS A 555 -5.62 -12.15 -9.56
CA CYS A 555 -4.64 -12.00 -8.49
C CYS A 555 -4.37 -13.37 -7.83
N TYR A 556 -3.14 -13.89 -7.98
CA TYR A 556 -2.73 -15.19 -7.44
C TYR A 556 -2.39 -15.08 -5.94
N THR A 557 -2.91 -16.00 -5.13
CA THR A 557 -2.55 -16.11 -3.71
C THR A 557 -1.42 -17.14 -3.57
N GLN A 558 -0.16 -16.77 -3.29
CA GLN A 558 0.39 -15.43 -2.94
C GLN A 558 1.90 -15.28 -3.30
N VAL A 559 2.52 -14.12 -3.02
CA VAL A 559 3.95 -13.85 -3.33
C VAL A 559 4.88 -14.80 -2.57
N THR A 560 4.85 -14.77 -1.24
CA THR A 560 5.71 -15.56 -0.35
C THR A 560 4.89 -16.46 0.55
N ASP A 561 5.46 -17.60 0.93
CA ASP A 561 5.01 -18.32 2.12
C ASP A 561 5.04 -17.36 3.31
N THR A 562 3.93 -17.33 4.05
CA THR A 562 3.74 -16.39 5.16
C THR A 562 3.24 -17.17 6.37
N GLU A 563 4.16 -17.42 7.30
CA GLU A 563 3.93 -18.26 8.48
C GLU A 563 3.31 -19.62 8.10
N GLN A 564 2.13 -19.95 8.64
CA GLN A 564 1.44 -21.21 8.33
C GLN A 564 0.78 -21.25 6.94
N GLU A 565 0.68 -20.14 6.21
CA GLU A 565 0.19 -20.09 4.83
C GLU A 565 1.34 -20.31 3.84
N VAL A 566 1.63 -21.57 3.53
CA VAL A 566 2.79 -22.00 2.72
C VAL A 566 2.44 -22.21 1.23
N ASN A 567 1.54 -21.38 0.73
CA ASN A 567 1.02 -21.37 -0.65
C ASN A 567 1.63 -20.27 -1.55
N GLY A 568 2.75 -19.67 -1.15
CA GLY A 568 3.46 -18.68 -1.93
C GLY A 568 4.17 -19.25 -3.17
N LEU A 569 4.48 -18.41 -4.15
CA LEU A 569 5.37 -18.76 -5.26
C LEU A 569 6.85 -18.71 -4.85
N LEU A 570 7.15 -17.92 -3.83
CA LEU A 570 8.42 -17.86 -3.13
C LEU A 570 8.28 -18.45 -1.72
N THR A 571 9.38 -18.88 -1.13
CA THR A 571 9.44 -19.20 0.30
C THR A 571 9.36 -17.93 1.15
N GLU A 572 9.26 -18.09 2.47
CA GLU A 572 9.28 -16.97 3.42
C GLU A 572 10.55 -16.10 3.35
N HIS A 573 11.64 -16.67 2.80
CA HIS A 573 12.91 -15.99 2.55
C HIS A 573 13.04 -15.44 1.13
N ARG A 574 11.94 -15.38 0.38
CA ARG A 574 11.88 -14.87 -1.02
C ARG A 574 12.70 -15.71 -2.01
N GLU A 575 12.96 -16.97 -1.68
CA GLU A 575 13.57 -17.93 -2.62
C GLU A 575 12.49 -18.56 -3.51
N PRO A 576 12.68 -18.67 -4.83
CA PRO A 576 11.62 -19.10 -5.72
C PRO A 576 11.41 -20.62 -5.67
N LYS A 577 10.15 -21.07 -5.58
CA LYS A 577 9.81 -22.51 -5.57
C LYS A 577 9.98 -23.19 -6.93
N LEU A 578 9.95 -22.41 -8.02
CA LEU A 578 10.28 -22.81 -9.39
C LEU A 578 11.21 -21.75 -9.99
N PRO A 579 12.04 -22.08 -10.99
CA PRO A 579 12.87 -21.08 -11.66
C PRO A 579 12.05 -19.86 -12.13
N PHE A 580 12.60 -18.65 -11.98
CA PHE A 580 11.89 -17.41 -12.37
C PHE A 580 11.46 -17.43 -13.84
N GLU A 581 12.25 -18.00 -14.74
CA GLU A 581 11.91 -18.15 -16.16
C GLU A 581 10.66 -19.03 -16.35
N THR A 582 10.54 -20.12 -15.58
CA THR A 582 9.36 -20.99 -15.58
C THR A 582 8.13 -20.24 -15.07
N LEU A 583 8.25 -19.52 -13.95
CA LEU A 583 7.15 -18.71 -13.41
C LEU A 583 6.72 -17.64 -14.42
N GLN A 584 7.67 -16.93 -15.01
CA GLN A 584 7.42 -15.90 -16.00
C GLN A 584 6.71 -16.44 -17.24
N ASP A 585 7.10 -17.61 -17.74
CA ASP A 585 6.44 -18.29 -18.87
C ASP A 585 4.98 -18.63 -18.55
N ILE A 586 4.70 -19.11 -17.33
CA ILE A 586 3.35 -19.45 -16.87
C ILE A 586 2.47 -18.21 -16.71
N ILE A 587 2.99 -17.18 -16.05
CA ILE A 587 2.23 -15.98 -15.66
C ILE A 587 2.02 -15.04 -16.85
N SER A 588 2.98 -14.97 -17.78
CA SER A 588 2.93 -14.02 -18.91
C SER A 588 2.14 -14.53 -20.12
N MET A 589 1.37 -15.61 -19.99
CA MET A 589 0.52 -16.13 -21.07
C MET A 589 -0.43 -15.04 -21.59
N PRO A 590 -0.56 -14.85 -22.91
CA PRO A 590 -1.49 -13.86 -23.48
C PRO A 590 -2.94 -14.18 -23.10
N ALA A 591 -3.68 -13.19 -22.62
CA ALA A 591 -5.07 -13.38 -22.25
C ALA A 591 -6.01 -13.29 -23.46
N ALA A 592 -6.95 -14.23 -23.57
CA ALA A 592 -8.00 -14.23 -24.60
C ALA A 592 -8.91 -13.00 -24.53
N SER A 593 -9.08 -12.42 -23.33
CA SER A 593 -9.88 -11.21 -23.10
C SER A 593 -9.22 -9.92 -23.65
N VAL A 594 -7.91 -9.94 -23.92
CA VAL A 594 -7.15 -8.84 -24.54
C VAL A 594 -6.27 -9.38 -25.68
N PRO A 595 -6.85 -9.70 -26.87
CA PRO A 595 -6.13 -10.36 -27.97
C PRO A 595 -4.88 -9.62 -28.47
N HIS A 596 -4.81 -8.30 -28.27
CA HIS A 596 -3.64 -7.50 -28.67
C HIS A 596 -2.35 -7.91 -27.94
N GLU A 597 -2.44 -8.54 -26.76
CA GLU A 597 -1.26 -9.04 -26.03
C GLU A 597 -0.45 -10.05 -26.84
N GLN A 598 -1.09 -10.83 -27.73
CA GLN A 598 -0.39 -11.74 -28.63
C GLN A 598 0.56 -10.98 -29.58
N ILE A 599 0.10 -9.83 -30.08
CA ILE A 599 0.89 -8.96 -30.98
C ILE A 599 2.04 -8.32 -30.19
N ASP A 600 1.77 -7.82 -28.99
CA ASP A 600 2.79 -7.18 -28.16
C ASP A 600 3.88 -8.16 -27.73
N ASN A 601 3.51 -9.40 -27.40
CA ASN A 601 4.46 -10.47 -27.09
C ASN A 601 5.30 -10.85 -28.32
N ALA A 602 4.70 -10.97 -29.50
CA ALA A 602 5.45 -11.24 -30.73
C ALA A 602 6.46 -10.11 -31.05
N ARG A 603 6.06 -8.85 -30.88
CA ARG A 603 6.94 -7.68 -31.06
C ARG A 603 8.08 -7.66 -30.04
N ARG A 604 7.80 -8.01 -28.77
CA ARG A 604 8.82 -8.08 -27.71
C ARG A 604 9.87 -9.12 -28.03
N LYS A 605 9.47 -10.33 -28.39
CA LYS A 605 10.38 -11.41 -28.80
C LYS A 605 11.23 -11.02 -30.01
N ALA A 606 10.63 -10.38 -31.01
CA ALA A 606 11.36 -9.90 -32.19
C ALA A 606 12.42 -8.83 -31.83
N ARG A 607 12.13 -7.92 -30.90
CA ARG A 607 13.10 -6.91 -30.44
C ARG A 607 14.24 -7.52 -29.64
N GLN A 608 13.93 -8.42 -28.70
CA GLN A 608 14.95 -9.13 -27.91
C GLN A 608 15.90 -9.93 -28.83
N ALA A 609 15.36 -10.61 -29.84
CA ALA A 609 16.17 -11.33 -30.83
C ALA A 609 17.03 -10.40 -31.70
N ALA A 610 16.61 -9.15 -31.91
CA ALA A 610 17.38 -8.16 -32.67
C ALA A 610 18.45 -7.43 -31.81
N GLU A 611 18.34 -7.49 -30.48
CA GLU A 611 19.29 -6.91 -29.52
C GLU A 611 20.34 -7.93 -29.04
N ASP A 612 20.27 -9.20 -29.47
CA ASP A 612 21.32 -10.21 -29.23
C ASP A 612 22.56 -9.93 -30.11
N PRO A 613 23.75 -9.67 -29.52
CA PRO A 613 24.97 -9.36 -30.25
C PRO A 613 25.72 -10.60 -30.78
N SER A 614 25.12 -11.78 -30.78
CA SER A 614 25.75 -13.00 -31.30
C SER A 614 25.94 -12.89 -32.82
N PRO A 615 27.15 -13.15 -33.36
CA PRO A 615 27.41 -13.00 -34.78
C PRO A 615 26.60 -14.03 -35.55
N ILE A 616 25.87 -13.56 -36.55
CA ILE A 616 25.34 -14.40 -37.61
C ILE A 616 26.56 -15.04 -38.29
N ASP A 617 26.74 -16.34 -38.10
CA ASP A 617 27.61 -17.16 -38.96
C ASP A 617 26.91 -17.42 -40.30
#